data_AF-A0A1I6CSW4-F1
#
_entry.id   AF-A0A1I6CSW4-F1
#
_cell.length_a   1.000
_cell.length_b   1.000
_cell.length_c   1.000
_cell.angle_alpha   90.00
_cell.angle_beta   90.00
_cell.angle_gamma   90.00
#
_symmetry.space_group_name_H-M   'P 1'
#
loop_
_entity.id
_entity.type
_entity.pdbx_description
1 polymer ?
#
loop_
_entity_poly.entity_id
_entity_poly.type
_entity_poly.pdbx_seq_one_letter_code
_entity_poly.pdbx_strand_id
1 'polypeptide(L)'
;MEEEPWSRATLRVWAGEMTVAEIGAALQIDGAERSDRLWCVEPGEGDMHLDDRLKAVEAVLAEHREALVQVAARCDVDLFVSWSPKEGQDSVCLGPDLIRLLGELGAHVVMDTHTG
;
A
#
# COMPACT_ATOMS: atom_id res chain seq x y z
N MET A 1 -10.31 24.81 -14.59
CA MET A 1 -9.59 23.53 -14.54
C MET A 1 -10.26 22.75 -13.44
N GLU A 2 -10.95 21.68 -13.79
CA GLU A 2 -11.36 20.71 -12.77
C GLU A 2 -10.07 20.05 -12.29
N GLU A 3 -9.76 20.16 -11.00
CA GLU A 3 -8.63 19.42 -10.42
C GLU A 3 -8.92 17.93 -10.60
N GLU A 4 -7.98 17.19 -11.18
CA GLU A 4 -8.12 15.74 -11.29
C GLU A 4 -8.20 15.15 -9.87
N PRO A 5 -9.08 14.15 -9.65
CA PRO A 5 -9.27 13.53 -8.35
C PRO A 5 -7.95 12.91 -7.89
N TRP A 6 -7.41 13.45 -6.80
CA TRP A 6 -6.20 12.92 -6.20
C TRP A 6 -6.47 11.55 -5.55
N SER A 7 -5.57 10.60 -5.76
CA SER A 7 -5.60 9.29 -5.10
C SER A 7 -4.20 8.74 -4.79
N ARG A 8 -4.12 7.91 -3.76
CA ARG A 8 -2.93 7.19 -3.32
C ARG A 8 -3.26 5.80 -2.83
N ALA A 9 -2.34 4.87 -3.08
CA ALA A 9 -2.32 3.54 -2.48
C ALA A 9 -0.87 3.23 -2.10
N THR A 10 -0.62 3.01 -0.81
CA THR A 10 0.71 2.84 -0.24
C THR A 10 0.74 1.56 0.57
N LEU A 11 1.69 0.67 0.28
CA LEU A 11 2.02 -0.43 1.17
C LEU A 11 2.94 0.10 2.26
N ARG A 12 2.55 -0.09 3.51
CA ARG A 12 3.22 0.40 4.70
C ARG A 12 3.66 -0.77 5.54
N VAL A 13 4.88 -0.71 6.05
CA VAL A 13 5.41 -1.68 7.00
C VAL A 13 5.91 -0.92 8.22
N TRP A 14 5.29 -1.20 9.36
CA TRP A 14 5.64 -0.60 10.64
C TRP A 14 6.73 -1.41 11.32
N ALA A 15 7.73 -0.73 11.86
CA ALA A 15 8.79 -1.38 12.62
C ALA A 15 8.20 -2.06 13.87
N GLY A 16 8.44 -3.37 13.97
CA GLY A 16 8.13 -4.20 15.13
C GLY A 16 9.40 -4.82 15.68
N GLU A 17 9.61 -6.11 15.37
CA GLU A 17 10.87 -6.80 15.69
C GLU A 17 11.99 -6.54 14.68
N MET A 18 11.69 -5.83 13.59
CA MET A 18 12.66 -5.37 12.59
C MET A 18 12.68 -3.84 12.55
N THR A 19 13.87 -3.28 12.37
CA THR A 19 14.08 -1.86 12.08
C THR A 19 13.70 -1.54 10.63
N VAL A 20 13.44 -0.26 10.32
CA VAL A 20 13.12 0.19 8.96
C VAL A 20 14.22 -0.14 7.95
N ALA A 21 15.49 -0.05 8.35
CA ALA A 21 16.62 -0.43 7.51
C ALA A 21 16.62 -1.95 7.20
N GLU A 22 16.33 -2.79 8.19
CA GLU A 22 16.21 -4.24 8.00
C GLU A 22 15.01 -4.61 7.11
N ILE A 23 13.88 -3.90 7.27
CA ILE A 23 12.70 -4.07 6.40
C ILE A 23 13.07 -3.75 4.95
N GLY A 24 13.66 -2.58 4.68
CA GLY A 24 14.06 -2.20 3.32
C GLY A 24 15.07 -3.18 2.70
N ALA A 25 16.05 -3.65 3.48
CA ALA A 25 17.02 -4.64 3.03
C ALA A 25 16.38 -6.01 2.74
N ALA A 26 15.39 -6.43 3.52
CA ALA A 26 14.71 -7.71 3.36
C ALA A 26 13.76 -7.72 2.15
N LEU A 27 13.03 -6.63 1.92
CA LEU A 27 12.04 -6.56 0.85
C LEU A 27 12.67 -6.40 -0.52
N GLN A 28 13.82 -5.70 -0.62
CA GLN A 28 14.47 -5.37 -1.90
C GLN A 28 13.53 -4.68 -2.90
N ILE A 29 12.54 -3.96 -2.39
CA ILE A 29 11.60 -3.14 -3.15
C ILE A 29 12.10 -1.70 -3.09
N ASP A 30 11.95 -0.95 -4.18
CA ASP A 30 12.21 0.49 -4.19
C ASP A 30 11.14 1.21 -3.35
N GLY A 31 11.45 1.42 -2.08
CA GLY A 31 10.61 2.13 -1.13
C GLY A 31 11.43 3.10 -0.28
N ALA A 32 10.73 3.88 0.52
CA ALA A 32 11.32 4.96 1.29
C ALA A 32 11.07 4.77 2.79
N GLU A 33 12.11 5.04 3.57
CA GLU A 33 11.95 5.35 4.99
C GLU A 33 11.18 6.67 5.13
N ARG A 34 10.03 6.61 5.81
CA ARG A 34 9.21 7.80 6.11
C ARG A 34 9.43 8.29 7.54
N SER A 35 9.83 7.40 8.44
CA SER A 35 10.23 7.69 9.81
C SER A 35 11.06 6.53 10.36
N ASP A 36 11.57 6.66 11.59
CA ASP A 36 12.25 5.59 12.33
C ASP A 36 11.40 4.31 12.53
N ARG A 37 10.07 4.42 12.34
CA ARG A 37 9.12 3.32 12.53
C ARG A 37 8.32 2.93 11.30
N LEU A 38 8.54 3.59 10.15
CA LEU A 38 7.69 3.39 8.99
C LEU A 38 8.50 3.34 7.70
N TRP A 39 8.42 2.20 7.04
CA TRP A 39 8.85 1.99 5.67
C TRP A 39 7.64 1.96 4.74
N CYS A 40 7.71 2.61 3.59
CA CYS A 40 6.60 2.66 2.63
C CYS A 40 7.06 2.43 1.20
N VAL A 41 6.22 1.77 0.41
CA VAL A 41 6.30 1.81 -1.06
C VAL A 41 4.97 2.30 -1.62
N GLU A 42 5.05 3.15 -2.65
CA GLU A 42 3.90 3.68 -3.39
C GLU A 42 4.04 3.25 -4.85
N PRO A 43 3.50 2.08 -5.22
CA PRO A 43 3.56 1.60 -6.59
C PRO A 43 2.76 2.50 -7.53
N GLY A 44 3.26 2.64 -8.77
CA GLY A 44 2.65 3.46 -9.82
C GLY A 44 3.22 4.88 -9.91
N GLU A 45 3.01 5.52 -11.05
CA GLU A 45 3.58 6.83 -11.39
C GLU A 45 2.51 7.93 -11.31
N GLY A 46 2.92 9.15 -10.93
CA GLY A 46 2.17 10.40 -11.13
C GLY A 46 0.67 10.31 -10.81
N ASP A 47 -0.14 10.75 -11.77
CA ASP A 47 -1.61 10.89 -11.66
C ASP A 47 -2.38 9.61 -12.04
N MET A 48 -1.76 8.44 -11.83
CA MET A 48 -2.41 7.15 -12.08
C MET A 48 -3.73 7.00 -11.30
N HIS A 49 -4.76 6.52 -12.00
CA HIS A 49 -6.07 6.20 -11.43
C HIS A 49 -5.95 5.19 -10.28
N LEU A 50 -6.81 5.32 -9.27
CA LEU A 50 -6.77 4.48 -8.07
C LEU A 50 -6.81 2.99 -8.38
N ASP A 51 -7.69 2.55 -9.29
CA ASP A 51 -7.80 1.14 -9.67
C ASP A 51 -6.52 0.57 -10.26
N ASP A 52 -5.83 1.33 -11.11
CA ASP A 52 -4.56 0.91 -11.69
C ASP A 52 -3.44 0.92 -10.65
N ARG A 53 -3.50 1.86 -9.70
CA ARG A 53 -2.58 1.89 -8.57
C ARG A 53 -2.75 0.69 -7.65
N LEU A 54 -3.99 0.25 -7.40
CA LEU A 54 -4.28 -0.96 -6.63
C LEU A 54 -3.80 -2.23 -7.35
N LYS A 55 -3.90 -2.29 -8.68
CA LYS A 55 -3.28 -3.37 -9.48
C LYS A 55 -1.75 -3.34 -9.39
N ALA A 56 -1.14 -2.15 -9.37
CA ALA A 56 0.30 -2.03 -9.20
C ALA A 56 0.74 -2.52 -7.80
N VAL A 57 -0.03 -2.21 -6.76
CA VAL A 57 0.17 -2.78 -5.41
C VAL A 57 0.03 -4.31 -5.45
N GLU A 58 -1.01 -4.85 -6.07
CA GLU A 58 -1.20 -6.29 -6.21
C GLU A 58 0.00 -6.96 -6.90
N ALA A 59 0.52 -6.36 -7.97
CA ALA A 59 1.70 -6.86 -8.67
C ALA A 59 2.95 -6.90 -7.77
N VAL A 60 3.21 -5.83 -7.00
CA VAL A 60 4.33 -5.78 -6.04
C VAL A 60 4.17 -6.84 -4.94
N LEU A 61 2.96 -7.00 -4.40
CA LEU A 61 2.67 -8.02 -3.38
C LEU A 61 2.87 -9.44 -3.94
N ALA A 62 2.48 -9.69 -5.18
CA ALA A 62 2.64 -10.98 -5.83
C ALA A 62 4.12 -11.29 -6.14
N GLU A 63 4.87 -10.30 -6.64
CA GLU A 63 6.30 -10.43 -6.98
C GLU A 63 7.16 -10.69 -5.74
N HIS A 64 6.92 -9.95 -4.66
CA HIS A 64 7.73 -10.02 -3.43
C HIS A 64 7.09 -10.85 -2.32
N ARG A 65 6.15 -11.74 -2.67
CA ARG A 65 5.30 -12.46 -1.72
C ARG A 65 6.08 -13.15 -0.60
N GLU A 66 7.12 -13.92 -0.92
CA GLU A 66 7.87 -14.69 0.09
C GLU A 66 8.56 -13.76 1.10
N ALA A 67 9.21 -12.70 0.62
CA ALA A 67 9.87 -11.72 1.47
C ALA A 67 8.87 -10.98 2.37
N LEU A 68 7.72 -10.58 1.79
CA LEU A 68 6.65 -9.91 2.53
C LEU A 68 6.06 -10.80 3.63
N VAL A 69 5.85 -12.09 3.38
CA VAL A 69 5.37 -13.03 4.42
C VAL A 69 6.36 -13.13 5.59
N GLN A 70 7.67 -13.16 5.32
CA GLN A 70 8.68 -13.20 6.38
C GLN A 70 8.70 -11.90 7.20
N VAL A 71 8.54 -10.75 6.54
CA VAL A 71 8.47 -9.45 7.22
C VAL A 71 7.18 -9.33 8.04
N ALA A 72 6.04 -9.73 7.48
CA ALA A 72 4.74 -9.67 8.13
C ALA A 72 4.64 -10.59 9.36
N ALA A 73 5.46 -11.65 9.45
CA ALA A 73 5.55 -12.47 10.65
C ALA A 73 6.16 -11.73 11.86
N ARG A 74 6.79 -10.57 11.64
CA ARG A 74 7.60 -9.83 12.63
C ARG A 74 7.23 -8.35 12.75
N CYS A 75 6.42 -7.84 11.83
CA CYS A 75 6.07 -6.45 11.64
C CYS A 75 4.62 -6.32 11.22
N ASP A 76 4.00 -5.17 11.51
CA ASP A 76 2.65 -4.88 11.03
C ASP A 76 2.70 -4.32 9.60
N VAL A 77 1.80 -4.81 8.76
CA VAL A 77 1.67 -4.39 7.35
C VAL A 77 0.31 -3.76 7.13
N ASP A 78 0.28 -2.58 6.50
CA ASP A 78 -0.97 -1.96 6.09
C ASP A 78 -0.96 -1.68 4.59
N LEU A 79 -2.11 -1.86 3.94
CA LEU A 79 -2.44 -1.16 2.71
C LEU A 79 -3.20 0.11 3.07
N PHE A 80 -2.57 1.27 2.87
CA PHE A 80 -3.22 2.56 3.02
C PHE A 80 -3.75 3.04 1.68
N VAL A 81 -5.05 3.30 1.60
CA VAL A 81 -5.73 3.80 0.41
C VAL A 81 -6.38 5.14 0.74
N SER A 82 -6.08 6.17 -0.04
CA SER A 82 -6.69 7.48 0.13
C SER A 82 -7.08 8.10 -1.20
N TRP A 83 -8.24 8.74 -1.24
CA TRP A 83 -8.74 9.38 -2.46
C TRP A 83 -9.71 10.51 -2.15
N SER A 84 -9.90 11.39 -3.12
CA SER A 84 -10.97 12.39 -3.13
C SER A 84 -12.15 11.86 -3.97
N PRO A 85 -13.28 11.49 -3.36
CA PRO A 85 -14.45 11.02 -4.10
C PRO A 85 -14.94 12.10 -5.09
N LYS A 86 -15.24 11.72 -6.34
CA LYS A 86 -16.01 12.62 -7.21
C LYS A 86 -17.46 12.71 -6.74
N GLU A 87 -18.13 13.84 -6.99
CA GLU A 87 -19.55 14.05 -6.65
C GLU A 87 -20.41 12.80 -6.99
N GLY A 88 -21.05 12.22 -5.98
CA GLY A 88 -21.78 10.94 -6.09
C GLY A 88 -21.12 9.82 -5.28
N GLN A 89 -21.75 8.64 -5.24
CA GLN A 89 -21.21 7.45 -4.57
C GLN A 89 -19.99 6.92 -5.36
N ASP A 90 -18.83 7.51 -5.14
CA ASP A 90 -17.56 6.95 -5.61
C ASP A 90 -17.19 5.74 -4.74
N SER A 91 -16.54 4.75 -5.36
CA SER A 91 -16.24 3.48 -4.70
C SER A 91 -14.83 3.01 -5.02
N VAL A 92 -14.17 2.41 -4.04
CA VAL A 92 -12.92 1.69 -4.24
C VAL A 92 -13.23 0.19 -4.32
N CYS A 93 -12.62 -0.50 -5.29
CA CYS A 93 -12.75 -1.94 -5.45
C CYS A 93 -11.40 -2.62 -5.19
N LEU A 94 -11.37 -3.56 -4.24
CA LEU A 94 -10.22 -4.43 -4.02
C LEU A 94 -10.49 -5.75 -4.74
N GLY A 95 -9.60 -6.11 -5.66
CA GLY A 95 -9.67 -7.39 -6.37
C GLY A 95 -9.56 -8.58 -5.42
N PRO A 96 -10.10 -9.76 -5.78
CA PRO A 96 -10.01 -10.95 -4.94
C PRO A 96 -8.57 -11.41 -4.69
N ASP A 97 -7.68 -11.23 -5.67
CA ASP A 97 -6.26 -11.58 -5.52
C ASP A 97 -5.54 -10.63 -4.56
N LEU A 98 -5.76 -9.32 -4.69
CA LEU A 98 -5.29 -8.36 -3.69
C LEU A 98 -5.79 -8.69 -2.28
N ILE A 99 -7.09 -8.99 -2.12
CA ILE A 99 -7.67 -9.37 -0.81
C ILE A 99 -6.97 -10.63 -0.26
N ARG A 100 -6.76 -11.64 -1.10
CA ARG A 100 -6.07 -12.88 -0.70
C ARG A 100 -4.64 -12.59 -0.24
N LEU A 101 -3.88 -11.84 -1.03
CA LEU A 101 -2.48 -11.49 -0.71
C LEU A 101 -2.40 -10.70 0.61
N LEU A 102 -3.26 -9.70 0.80
CA LEU A 102 -3.32 -8.95 2.06
C LEU A 102 -3.68 -9.85 3.25
N GLY A 103 -4.63 -10.78 3.06
CA GLY A 103 -5.02 -11.75 4.08
C GLY A 103 -3.89 -12.70 4.49
N GLU A 104 -3.05 -13.13 3.54
CA GLU A 104 -1.86 -13.94 3.83
C GLU A 104 -0.82 -13.21 4.67
N LEU A 105 -0.73 -11.88 4.53
CA LEU A 105 0.15 -11.02 5.31
C LEU A 105 -0.47 -10.61 6.66
N GLY A 106 -1.74 -10.94 6.92
CA GLY A 106 -2.47 -10.38 8.05
C GLY A 106 -2.57 -8.85 8.00
N ALA A 107 -2.49 -8.27 6.80
CA ALA A 107 -2.39 -6.83 6.62
C ALA A 107 -3.71 -6.11 6.93
N HIS A 108 -3.64 -4.92 7.52
CA HIS A 108 -4.81 -4.05 7.63
C HIS A 108 -5.04 -3.28 6.34
N VAL A 109 -6.30 -2.98 6.03
CA VAL A 109 -6.65 -2.03 4.98
C VAL A 109 -7.15 -0.75 5.64
N VAL A 110 -6.40 0.32 5.48
CA VAL A 110 -6.74 1.65 6.01
C VAL A 110 -7.26 2.50 4.86
N MET A 111 -8.52 2.91 4.95
CA MET A 111 -9.16 3.77 3.95
C MET A 111 -9.36 5.17 4.52
N ASP A 112 -8.91 6.18 3.78
CA ASP A 112 -9.02 7.58 4.16
C ASP A 112 -9.57 8.42 2.99
N THR A 113 -10.76 8.98 3.16
CA THR A 113 -11.36 9.84 2.15
C THR A 113 -11.14 11.30 2.51
N HIS A 114 -10.61 12.08 1.58
CA HIS A 114 -10.54 13.53 1.71
C HIS A 114 -11.72 14.19 1.01
N THR A 115 -12.45 15.05 1.72
CA THR A 115 -13.49 15.92 1.15
C THR A 115 -13.12 17.36 1.48
N GLY A 116 -12.83 18.15 0.44
CA GLY A 116 -12.48 19.58 0.54
C GLY A 116 -13.62 20.47 0.08
#